data_AF-A0A0D7F480-F1
#
_entry.id   AF-A0A0D7F480-F1
#
_cell.length_a   1.000
_cell.length_b   1.000
_cell.length_c   1.000
_cell.angle_alpha   90.00
_cell.angle_beta   90.00
_cell.angle_gamma   90.00
#
_symmetry.space_group_name_H-M   'P 1'
#
loop_
_entity.id
_entity.type
_entity.pdbx_description
1 polymer ?
#
loop_
_entity_poly.entity_id
_entity_poly.type
_entity_poly.pdbx_seq_one_letter_code
_entity_poly.pdbx_strand_id
1 'polypeptide(L)'
;MFTQDEQKQAQSIMSQQLSDAMGLANPFNHSDPAKEYLAGVRFLDAASPEEKASDNWRVNRAIAQTGYESAFAQARAGQKPANVDSGDPVVNMQVQAIHNAEGTWSSTTDGSYVTDISKITLFSDGKYDSALQQARSQNAQTSKSRVDVSV
;
A
#
# COMPACT_ATOMS: atom_id res chain seq x y z
N MET A 1 23.24 -5.93 3.70
CA MET A 1 22.25 -6.14 2.63
C MET A 1 21.85 -7.60 2.67
N PHE A 2 20.55 -7.89 2.68
CA PHE A 2 20.03 -9.27 2.66
C PHE A 2 20.21 -9.88 1.26
N THR A 3 20.45 -11.19 1.22
CA THR A 3 20.51 -12.02 0.01
C THR A 3 19.16 -12.09 -0.71
N GLN A 4 19.14 -12.49 -1.98
CA GLN A 4 17.88 -12.67 -2.73
C GLN A 4 16.97 -13.72 -2.08
N ASP A 5 17.55 -14.74 -1.45
CA ASP A 5 16.78 -15.79 -0.78
C ASP A 5 16.17 -15.27 0.54
N GLU A 6 16.92 -14.48 1.31
CA GLU A 6 16.39 -13.81 2.52
C GLU A 6 15.27 -12.82 2.16
N GLN A 7 15.39 -12.11 1.04
CA GLN A 7 14.33 -11.22 0.54
C GLN A 7 13.07 -12.01 0.14
N LYS A 8 13.21 -13.13 -0.59
CA LYS A 8 12.08 -14.01 -0.94
C LYS A 8 11.42 -14.64 0.28
N GLN A 9 12.20 -14.99 1.29
CA GLN A 9 11.66 -15.57 2.52
C GLN A 9 10.90 -14.52 3.34
N ALA A 10 11.45 -13.31 3.47
CA ALA A 10 10.77 -12.18 4.08
C ALA A 10 9.46 -11.82 3.33
N GLN A 11 9.45 -11.90 2.00
CA GLN A 11 8.25 -11.71 1.18
C GLN A 11 7.15 -12.73 1.49
N SER A 12 7.51 -14.02 1.53
CA SER A 12 6.57 -15.09 1.82
C SER A 12 5.95 -14.92 3.21
N ILE A 13 6.76 -14.57 4.20
CA ILE A 13 6.30 -14.33 5.58
C ILE A 13 5.39 -13.10 5.64
N MET A 14 5.78 -11.97 5.04
CA MET A 14 4.96 -10.76 5.07
C MET A 14 3.64 -10.93 4.32
N SER A 15 3.66 -11.65 3.19
CA SER A 15 2.45 -11.96 2.42
C SER A 15 1.50 -12.86 3.21
N GLN A 16 2.05 -13.85 3.92
CA GLN A 16 1.26 -14.70 4.80
C GLN A 16 0.68 -13.89 5.97
N GLN A 17 1.48 -13.06 6.63
CA GLN A 17 1.00 -12.22 7.75
C GLN A 17 -0.08 -11.23 7.32
N LEU A 18 0.06 -10.62 6.15
CA LEU A 18 -0.96 -9.74 5.59
C LEU A 18 -2.23 -10.52 5.24
N SER A 19 -2.10 -11.69 4.62
CA SER A 19 -3.22 -12.60 4.32
C SER A 19 -3.96 -13.02 5.60
N ASP A 20 -3.23 -13.40 6.64
CA ASP A 20 -3.75 -13.76 7.96
C ASP A 20 -4.46 -12.57 8.62
N ALA A 21 -3.85 -11.38 8.57
CA ALA A 21 -4.43 -10.16 9.12
C ALA A 21 -5.74 -9.76 8.41
N MET A 22 -5.81 -9.96 7.10
CA MET A 22 -7.02 -9.76 6.31
C MET A 22 -8.02 -10.91 6.47
N GLY A 23 -7.72 -11.96 7.23
CA GLY A 23 -8.59 -13.11 7.42
C GLY A 23 -8.71 -14.02 6.18
N LEU A 24 -7.86 -13.83 5.17
CA LEU A 24 -7.93 -14.56 3.91
C LEU A 24 -7.46 -16.02 4.02
N ALA A 25 -6.75 -16.36 5.09
CA ALA A 25 -6.34 -17.73 5.40
C ALA A 25 -7.50 -18.63 5.86
N ASN A 26 -8.68 -18.06 6.17
CA ASN A 26 -9.86 -18.83 6.57
C ASN A 26 -11.03 -18.62 5.57
N PRO A 27 -11.29 -19.60 4.68
CA PRO A 27 -12.28 -19.47 3.62
C PRO A 27 -13.74 -19.34 4.10
N PHE A 28 -14.01 -19.51 5.39
CA PHE A 28 -15.36 -19.44 5.96
C PHE A 28 -15.74 -18.06 6.53
N ASN A 29 -14.82 -17.08 6.52
CA ASN A 29 -15.02 -15.80 7.22
C ASN A 29 -15.13 -14.57 6.30
N HIS A 30 -15.20 -14.76 4.98
CA HIS A 30 -15.21 -13.69 3.97
C HIS A 30 -16.55 -12.95 3.82
N SER A 31 -17.09 -12.40 4.91
CA SER A 31 -18.42 -11.79 4.91
C SER A 31 -18.41 -10.26 4.81
N ASP A 32 -17.27 -9.61 5.00
CA ASP A 32 -17.16 -8.14 5.00
C ASP A 32 -15.78 -7.70 4.44
N PRO A 33 -15.65 -7.62 3.10
CA PRO A 33 -14.38 -7.26 2.45
C PRO A 33 -13.82 -5.91 2.92
N ALA A 34 -14.68 -4.96 3.29
CA ALA A 34 -14.23 -3.68 3.83
C ALA A 34 -13.52 -3.86 5.19
N LYS A 35 -14.02 -4.73 6.07
CA LYS A 35 -13.32 -5.03 7.33
C LYS A 35 -12.00 -5.74 7.11
N GLU A 36 -11.93 -6.63 6.13
CA GLU A 36 -10.70 -7.38 5.78
C GLU A 36 -9.60 -6.43 5.31
N TYR A 37 -9.90 -5.55 4.35
CA TYR A 37 -8.97 -4.52 3.90
C TYR A 37 -8.59 -3.54 5.01
N LEU A 38 -9.53 -3.16 5.88
CA LEU A 38 -9.24 -2.31 7.04
C LEU A 38 -8.28 -3.00 8.03
N ALA A 39 -8.38 -4.32 8.19
CA ALA A 39 -7.44 -5.09 9.01
C ALA A 39 -6.04 -5.12 8.37
N GLY A 40 -5.95 -5.29 7.04
CA GLY A 40 -4.69 -5.16 6.30
C GLY A 40 -4.05 -3.78 6.45
N VAL A 41 -4.84 -2.71 6.35
CA VAL A 41 -4.41 -1.33 6.65
C VAL A 41 -3.78 -1.24 8.04
N ARG A 42 -4.48 -1.72 9.08
CA ARG A 42 -3.99 -1.66 10.47
C ARG A 42 -2.72 -2.46 10.69
N PHE A 43 -2.62 -3.63 10.06
CA PHE A 43 -1.41 -4.45 10.12
C PHE A 43 -0.21 -3.71 9.52
N LEU A 44 -0.37 -3.12 8.34
CA LEU A 44 0.69 -2.35 7.68
C LEU A 44 1.04 -1.08 8.46
N ASP A 45 0.06 -0.45 9.11
CA ASP A 45 0.30 0.71 9.97
C ASP A 45 1.10 0.36 11.24
N ALA A 46 1.14 -0.91 11.65
CA ALA A 46 1.96 -1.39 12.77
C ALA A 46 3.41 -1.72 12.37
N ALA A 47 3.75 -1.66 11.08
CA ALA A 47 5.10 -1.95 10.59
C ALA A 47 6.15 -0.95 11.13
N SER A 48 7.42 -1.39 11.17
CA SER A 48 8.53 -0.54 11.62
C SER A 48 8.77 0.64 10.65
N PRO A 49 9.45 1.71 11.10
CA PRO A 49 9.80 2.83 10.22
C PRO A 49 10.60 2.42 8.98
N GLU A 50 11.50 1.43 9.11
CA GLU A 50 12.31 0.91 8.00
C GLU A 50 11.43 0.21 6.97
N GLU A 51 10.47 -0.60 7.42
CA GLU A 51 9.52 -1.26 6.52
C GLU A 51 8.63 -0.24 5.84
N LYS A 52 8.16 0.79 6.56
CA LYS A 52 7.36 1.89 5.99
C LYS A 52 8.11 2.72 4.94
N ALA A 53 9.44 2.70 4.96
CA ALA A 53 10.26 3.35 3.94
C ALA A 53 10.39 2.52 2.65
N SER A 54 9.97 1.24 2.67
CA SER A 54 10.08 0.31 1.55
C SER A 54 9.00 0.56 0.48
N ASP A 55 9.35 0.38 -0.78
CA ASP A 55 8.39 0.48 -1.88
C ASP A 55 7.34 -0.64 -1.84
N ASN A 56 7.71 -1.82 -1.33
CA ASN A 56 6.78 -2.91 -1.07
C ASN A 56 5.69 -2.53 -0.07
N TRP A 57 6.06 -1.96 1.08
CA TRP A 57 5.08 -1.51 2.06
C TRP A 57 4.15 -0.45 1.46
N ARG A 58 4.69 0.54 0.75
CA ARG A 58 3.90 1.62 0.17
C ARG A 58 2.85 1.10 -0.81
N VAL A 59 3.23 0.12 -1.64
CA VAL A 59 2.30 -0.53 -2.57
C VAL A 59 1.22 -1.29 -1.83
N ASN A 60 1.58 -2.17 -0.90
CA ASN A 60 0.59 -2.95 -0.14
C ASN A 60 -0.35 -2.05 0.67
N ARG A 61 0.15 -0.93 1.19
CA ARG A 61 -0.65 0.04 1.94
C ARG A 61 -1.64 0.79 1.06
N ALA A 62 -1.23 1.17 -0.15
CA ALA A 62 -2.12 1.78 -1.15
C ALA A 62 -3.20 0.81 -1.62
N ILE A 63 -2.86 -0.46 -1.84
CA ILE A 63 -3.80 -1.53 -2.20
C ILE A 63 -4.83 -1.73 -1.09
N ALA A 64 -4.37 -1.89 0.15
CA ALA A 64 -5.26 -2.12 1.29
C ALA A 64 -6.22 -0.95 1.51
N GLN A 65 -5.74 0.29 1.35
CA GLN A 65 -6.59 1.48 1.41
C GLN A 65 -7.62 1.50 0.28
N THR A 66 -7.20 1.33 -0.96
CA THR A 66 -8.10 1.38 -2.12
C THR A 66 -9.14 0.26 -2.07
N GLY A 67 -8.73 -0.93 -1.62
CA GLY A 67 -9.63 -2.06 -1.38
C GLY A 67 -10.67 -1.76 -0.31
N TYR A 68 -10.27 -1.14 0.81
CA TYR A 68 -11.20 -0.71 1.85
C TYR A 68 -12.21 0.31 1.32
N GLU A 69 -11.74 1.34 0.64
CA GLU A 69 -12.59 2.41 0.11
C GLU A 69 -13.58 1.86 -0.93
N SER A 70 -13.11 1.00 -1.84
CA SER A 70 -13.94 0.38 -2.87
C SER A 70 -14.99 -0.57 -2.28
N ALA A 71 -14.56 -1.48 -1.38
CA ALA A 71 -15.48 -2.43 -0.73
C ALA A 71 -16.51 -1.72 0.15
N PHE A 72 -16.10 -0.64 0.85
CA PHE A 72 -17.02 0.17 1.64
C PHE A 72 -18.05 0.88 0.75
N ALA A 73 -17.61 1.50 -0.35
CA ALA A 73 -18.50 2.19 -1.28
C ALA A 73 -19.54 1.23 -1.90
N GLN A 74 -19.13 0.02 -2.25
CA GLN A 74 -20.02 -1.03 -2.78
C GLN A 74 -21.05 -1.50 -1.75
N ALA A 75 -20.63 -1.73 -0.50
CA ALA A 75 -21.51 -2.26 0.55
C ALA A 75 -22.39 -1.19 1.21
N ARG A 76 -21.98 0.09 1.18
CA ARG A 76 -22.60 1.18 1.96
C ARG A 76 -22.74 2.45 1.12
N ALA A 77 -23.48 2.33 0.02
CA ALA A 77 -23.78 3.45 -0.86
C ALA A 77 -24.31 4.67 -0.08
N GLY A 78 -23.72 5.84 -0.33
CA GLY A 78 -24.10 7.10 0.33
C GLY A 78 -23.47 7.33 1.71
N GLN A 79 -22.69 6.38 2.25
CA GLN A 79 -21.91 6.58 3.46
C GLN A 79 -20.45 6.92 3.12
N LYS A 80 -19.82 7.74 3.96
CA LYS A 80 -18.39 8.04 3.84
C LYS A 80 -17.57 7.01 4.64
N PRO A 81 -16.55 6.37 4.07
CA PRO A 81 -15.65 5.51 4.82
C PRO A 81 -14.86 6.31 5.88
N ALA A 82 -14.33 5.61 6.88
CA ALA A 82 -13.37 6.23 7.80
C ALA A 82 -12.15 6.70 7.01
N ASN A 83 -11.55 7.82 7.42
CA ASN A 83 -10.29 8.24 6.82
C ASN A 83 -9.16 7.31 7.29
N VAL A 84 -8.53 6.61 6.35
CA VAL A 84 -7.41 5.70 6.59
C VAL A 84 -6.16 6.11 5.80
N ASP A 85 -6.03 7.38 5.46
CA ASP A 85 -4.83 7.95 4.85
C ASP A 85 -3.59 7.69 5.73
N SER A 86 -2.49 7.26 5.10
CA SER A 86 -1.24 6.93 5.79
C SER A 86 -0.37 8.16 6.12
N GLY A 87 -0.64 9.30 5.50
CA GLY A 87 0.19 10.49 5.51
C GLY A 87 1.45 10.40 4.66
N ASP A 88 1.75 9.24 4.04
CA ASP A 88 2.90 9.08 3.15
C ASP A 88 2.55 9.62 1.74
N PRO A 89 3.25 10.66 1.24
CA PRO A 89 2.94 11.24 -0.06
C PRO A 89 3.01 10.25 -1.23
N VAL A 90 3.86 9.22 -1.14
CA VAL A 90 4.02 8.19 -2.16
C VAL A 90 2.84 7.22 -2.13
N VAL A 91 2.34 6.86 -0.94
CA VAL A 91 1.10 6.07 -0.81
C VAL A 91 -0.08 6.86 -1.37
N ASN A 92 -0.19 8.15 -1.03
CA ASN A 92 -1.30 8.99 -1.46
C ASN A 92 -1.31 9.16 -2.99
N MET A 93 -0.14 9.34 -3.61
CA MET A 93 0.01 9.35 -5.06
C MET A 93 -0.45 8.02 -5.69
N GLN A 94 -0.06 6.88 -5.10
CA GLN A 94 -0.46 5.56 -5.61
C GLN A 94 -1.98 5.34 -5.49
N VAL A 95 -2.60 5.67 -4.36
CA VAL A 95 -4.06 5.56 -4.18
C VAL A 95 -4.80 6.36 -5.27
N GLN A 96 -4.35 7.58 -5.54
CA GLN A 96 -4.92 8.41 -6.61
C GLN A 96 -4.71 7.77 -7.99
N ALA A 97 -3.53 7.25 -8.28
CA ALA A 97 -3.26 6.55 -9.54
C ALA A 97 -4.16 5.33 -9.73
N ILE A 98 -4.37 4.54 -8.66
CA ILE A 98 -5.24 3.35 -8.69
C ILE A 98 -6.68 3.75 -8.96
N HIS A 99 -7.21 4.78 -8.28
CA HIS A 99 -8.58 5.26 -8.54
C HIS A 99 -8.79 5.77 -9.97
N ASN A 100 -7.74 6.30 -10.60
CA ASN A 100 -7.79 6.80 -11.98
C ASN A 100 -7.54 5.70 -13.03
N ALA A 101 -6.99 4.56 -12.64
CA ALA A 101 -6.83 3.42 -13.52
C ALA A 101 -8.21 2.75 -13.67
N GLU A 102 -8.84 2.90 -14.84
CA GLU A 102 -10.08 2.18 -15.15
C GLU A 102 -9.82 0.65 -15.09
N GLY A 103 -10.09 0.01 -13.96
CA GLY A 103 -9.86 -1.43 -13.74
C GLY A 103 -9.43 -1.77 -12.31
N THR A 104 -9.48 -3.05 -11.94
CA THR A 104 -8.93 -3.50 -10.65
C THR A 104 -7.41 -3.42 -10.66
N TRP A 105 -6.79 -2.94 -9.59
CA TRP A 105 -5.32 -2.86 -9.45
C TRP A 105 -4.59 -4.19 -9.81
N SER A 106 -5.22 -5.32 -9.52
CA SER A 106 -4.73 -6.66 -9.90
C SER A 106 -4.50 -6.84 -11.41
N SER A 107 -5.23 -6.10 -12.26
CA SER A 107 -5.03 -6.08 -13.71
C SER A 107 -3.87 -5.18 -14.15
N THR A 108 -3.40 -4.31 -13.27
CA THR A 108 -2.36 -3.31 -13.53
C THR A 108 -1.04 -3.62 -12.80
N THR A 109 -0.95 -4.76 -12.13
CA THR A 109 0.27 -5.30 -11.51
C THR A 109 0.35 -6.79 -11.75
N ASP A 110 1.55 -7.35 -11.86
CA ASP A 110 1.75 -8.79 -12.02
C ASP A 110 1.76 -9.56 -10.68
N GLY A 111 1.45 -8.88 -9.56
CA GLY A 111 1.48 -9.47 -8.22
C GLY A 111 2.89 -9.83 -7.72
N SER A 112 3.94 -9.41 -8.44
CA SER A 112 5.32 -9.64 -8.02
C SER A 112 5.72 -8.73 -6.86
N TYR A 113 6.76 -9.13 -6.14
CA TYR A 113 7.32 -8.29 -5.09
C TYR A 113 7.87 -6.98 -5.66
N VAL A 114 7.48 -5.87 -5.04
CA VAL A 114 7.89 -4.54 -5.49
C VAL A 114 9.18 -4.13 -4.81
N THR A 115 10.26 -4.08 -5.60
CA THR A 115 11.51 -3.41 -5.23
C THR A 115 11.59 -1.96 -5.72
N ASP A 116 10.82 -1.65 -6.76
CA ASP A 116 10.81 -0.34 -7.41
C ASP A 116 9.43 -0.08 -8.02
N ILE A 117 8.74 0.94 -7.52
CA ILE A 117 7.38 1.30 -7.95
C ILE A 117 7.31 1.60 -9.45
N SER A 118 8.36 2.15 -10.07
CA SER A 118 8.33 2.52 -11.49
C SER A 118 8.29 1.31 -12.44
N LYS A 119 8.52 0.09 -11.93
CA LYS A 119 8.47 -1.15 -12.73
C LYS A 119 7.09 -1.78 -12.75
N ILE A 120 6.17 -1.34 -11.88
CA ILE A 120 4.80 -1.83 -11.87
C ILE A 120 4.11 -1.38 -13.16
N THR A 121 3.33 -2.27 -13.79
CA THR A 121 2.68 -2.00 -15.09
C THR A 121 1.85 -0.70 -15.08
N LEU A 122 1.19 -0.34 -13.98
CA LEU A 122 0.48 0.94 -13.89
C LEU A 122 1.39 2.18 -14.03
N PHE A 123 2.64 2.06 -13.60
CA PHE A 123 3.62 3.15 -13.50
C PHE A 123 4.74 3.07 -14.55
N SER A 124 4.79 1.99 -15.34
CA SER A 124 5.93 1.70 -16.22
C SER A 124 5.95 2.48 -17.54
N ASP A 125 4.83 3.11 -17.92
CA ASP A 125 4.73 3.96 -19.11
C ASP A 125 5.28 5.39 -18.88
N GLY A 126 5.76 5.69 -17.68
CA GLY A 126 6.34 6.98 -17.31
C GLY A 126 5.34 8.09 -17.03
N LYS A 127 4.02 7.86 -17.18
CA LYS A 127 3.00 8.92 -16.99
C LYS A 127 2.97 9.49 -15.57
N TYR A 128 3.44 8.72 -14.59
CA TYR A 128 3.49 9.09 -13.18
C TYR A 128 4.89 9.43 -12.68
N ASP A 129 5.93 9.43 -13.53
CA ASP A 129 7.32 9.62 -13.10
C ASP A 129 7.52 10.93 -12.32
N SER A 130 6.96 12.02 -12.85
CA SER A 130 7.03 13.33 -12.19
C SER A 130 6.32 13.33 -10.84
N ALA A 131 5.15 12.68 -10.75
CA ALA A 131 4.40 12.58 -9.50
C ALA A 131 5.14 11.72 -8.47
N LEU A 132 5.75 10.62 -8.89
CA LEU A 132 6.57 9.74 -8.05
C LEU A 132 7.81 10.46 -7.52
N GLN A 133 8.53 11.19 -8.38
CA GLN A 133 9.68 11.99 -7.97
C GLN A 133 9.31 13.10 -6.97
N GLN A 134 8.19 13.79 -7.21
CA GLN A 134 7.67 14.81 -6.29
C GLN A 134 7.28 14.21 -4.95
N ALA A 135 6.53 13.11 -4.94
CA ALA A 135 6.11 12.43 -3.71
C ALA A 135 7.32 11.94 -2.88
N ARG A 136 8.33 11.36 -3.52
CA ARG A 136 9.59 10.95 -2.87
C ARG A 136 10.34 12.15 -2.28
N SER A 137 10.37 13.28 -3.00
CA SER A 137 11.01 14.52 -2.53
C SER A 137 10.32 15.11 -1.31
N GLN A 138 8.97 15.14 -1.32
CA GLN A 138 8.18 15.58 -0.18
C GLN A 138 8.45 14.69 1.04
N ASN A 139 8.43 13.37 0.87
CA ASN A 139 8.67 12.43 1.96
C ASN A 139 10.07 12.62 2.59
N ALA A 140 11.09 12.89 1.77
CA ALA A 140 12.43 13.22 2.25
C ALA A 140 12.49 14.54 3.04
N GLN A 141 11.71 15.55 2.64
CA GLN A 141 11.61 16.83 3.36
C GLN A 141 10.89 16.68 4.71
N THR A 142 9.79 15.91 4.76
CA THR A 142 9.07 15.63 6.01
C THR A 142 9.95 14.87 7.00
N SER A 143 10.78 13.96 6.50
CA SER A 143 11.72 13.19 7.32
C SER A 143 12.82 14.07 7.90
N LYS A 144 13.42 14.97 7.11
CA LYS A 144 14.42 15.94 7.58
C LYS A 144 13.86 16.90 8.62
N SER A 145 12.66 17.42 8.38
CA SER A 145 12.00 18.38 9.28
C SER A 145 11.68 17.78 10.66
N ARG A 146 11.48 16.46 10.77
CA ARG A 146 11.27 15.79 12.07
C ARG A 146 12.55 15.63 12.88
N VAL A 147 13.70 15.52 12.22
CA VAL A 147 15.01 15.40 12.88
C VAL A 147 15.45 16.75 13.47
N ASP A 148 15.18 17.84 12.77
CA ASP A 148 15.59 19.20 13.18
C ASP A 148 14.81 19.77 14.39
N VAL A 149 13.66 19.19 14.76
CA VAL A 149 12.82 19.65 15.88
C VAL A 149 13.17 18.93 17.21
N SER A 150 14.14 18.00 17.20
CA SER A 150 14.53 17.21 18.38
C SER A 150 15.79 17.72 19.11
N VAL A 151 16.01 19.04 19.15
CA VAL A 151 17.14 19.68 19.88
C VAL A 151 16.66 20.39 21.13
#